data_AF-A0A314UT02-F1
#
_entry.id   AF-A0A314UT02-F1
#
_cell.length_a   1.000
_cell.length_b   1.000
_cell.length_c   1.000
_cell.angle_alpha   90.00
_cell.angle_beta   90.00
_cell.angle_gamma   90.00
#
_symmetry.space_group_name_H-M   'P 1'
#
loop_
_entity.id
_entity.type
_entity.pdbx_description
1 polymer ?
#
loop_
_entity_poly.entity_id
_entity_poly.type
_entity_poly.pdbx_seq_one_letter_code
_entity_poly.pdbx_strand_id
1 'polypeptide(L)'
;MEKYQSTVFRTNMPPGVLIPSNPKVIALLDAKSFPIIFDTTKVLRRDVLDGTYMPSTAYTGGYRVCAYLDPSEPNHATLKSYFAALLASQHTKFIPLFQSSTSDMFLNWKPNSPKMARHTSTH
;
A
#
# COMPACT_ATOMS: atom_id res chain seq x y z
N MET A 1 -8.11 22.92 1.40
CA MET A 1 -8.57 23.41 2.71
C MET A 1 -8.95 24.88 2.62
N GLU A 2 -8.12 25.75 2.05
CA GLU A 2 -8.38 27.20 1.93
C GLU A 2 -9.71 27.58 1.27
N LYS A 3 -10.09 26.96 0.13
CA LYS A 3 -11.37 27.25 -0.53
C LYS A 3 -12.61 27.01 0.35
N TYR A 4 -12.57 25.98 1.21
CA TYR A 4 -13.70 25.57 2.03
C TYR A 4 -13.55 25.96 3.50
N GLN A 5 -12.41 26.55 3.89
CA GLN A 5 -12.00 26.82 5.27
C GLN A 5 -12.28 25.62 6.21
N SER A 6 -12.05 24.41 5.70
CA SER A 6 -12.35 23.15 6.39
C SER A 6 -11.35 22.06 6.01
N THR A 7 -11.05 21.20 6.98
CA THR A 7 -10.28 19.96 6.83
C THR A 7 -11.17 18.77 6.46
N VAL A 8 -12.49 18.94 6.52
CA VAL A 8 -13.51 17.96 6.12
C VAL A 8 -14.39 18.54 5.03
N PHE A 9 -14.34 17.97 3.83
CA PHE A 9 -15.13 18.47 2.70
C PHE A 9 -15.40 17.40 1.64
N ARG A 10 -16.42 17.64 0.81
CA ARG A 10 -16.78 16.76 -0.31
C ARG A 10 -15.88 17.02 -1.51
N THR A 11 -15.44 15.95 -2.16
CA THR A 11 -14.67 16.02 -3.41
C THR A 11 -14.89 14.76 -4.24
N ASN A 12 -14.49 14.80 -5.51
CA ASN A 12 -14.35 13.61 -6.34
C ASN A 12 -12.90 13.09 -6.26
N MET A 13 -12.72 11.77 -6.25
CA MET A 13 -11.41 11.13 -6.36
C MET A 13 -11.26 10.38 -7.70
N PRO A 14 -10.02 10.27 -8.24
CA PRO A 14 -9.71 9.34 -9.33
C PRO A 14 -10.18 7.91 -8.98
N PRO A 15 -10.41 7.00 -9.96
CA PRO A 15 -9.87 7.01 -11.33
C PRO A 15 -10.73 7.70 -12.41
N GLY A 16 -11.96 8.12 -12.12
CA GLY A 16 -12.78 8.91 -13.06
C GLY A 16 -13.56 8.10 -14.10
N VAL A 17 -14.05 8.78 -15.14
CA VAL A 17 -15.17 8.36 -16.02
C VAL A 17 -14.95 7.06 -16.79
N LEU A 18 -13.70 6.68 -17.06
CA LEU A 18 -13.37 5.46 -17.82
C LEU A 18 -13.50 4.17 -17.00
N ILE A 19 -13.68 4.28 -15.68
CA ILE A 19 -13.84 3.15 -14.78
C ILE A 19 -15.18 3.31 -14.05
N PRO A 20 -16.16 2.41 -14.26
CA PRO A 20 -17.47 2.49 -13.62
C PRO A 20 -17.32 2.49 -12.09
N SER A 21 -17.50 3.67 -11.49
CA SER A 21 -17.32 3.89 -10.06
C SER A 21 -18.09 5.12 -9.61
N ASN A 22 -18.44 5.19 -8.32
CA ASN A 22 -18.94 6.43 -7.72
C ASN A 22 -17.74 7.25 -7.21
N PRO A 23 -17.39 8.39 -7.84
CA PRO A 23 -16.17 9.12 -7.50
C PRO A 23 -16.33 9.99 -6.24
N LYS A 24 -17.55 10.15 -5.72
CA LYS A 24 -17.88 11.11 -4.65
C LYS A 24 -17.38 10.59 -3.29
N VAL A 25 -16.55 11.38 -2.62
CA VAL A 25 -16.02 11.06 -1.28
C VAL A 25 -16.13 12.27 -0.32
N ILE A 26 -15.92 12.00 0.96
CA ILE A 26 -15.64 13.01 1.99
C ILE A 26 -14.17 12.88 2.36
N ALA A 27 -13.38 13.93 2.11
CA ALA A 27 -11.98 13.99 2.51
C ALA A 27 -11.88 14.33 4.01
N LEU A 28 -11.01 13.62 4.72
CA LEU A 28 -10.68 13.85 6.13
C LEU A 28 -9.18 14.18 6.21
N LEU A 29 -8.83 15.46 6.34
CA LEU A 29 -7.45 15.94 6.20
C LEU A 29 -6.85 16.48 7.50
N ASP A 30 -7.37 16.05 8.65
CA ASP A 30 -6.85 16.40 9.97
C ASP A 30 -6.77 15.18 10.90
N ALA A 31 -5.87 15.26 11.88
CA ALA A 31 -5.61 14.15 12.80
C ALA A 31 -6.77 13.84 13.76
N LYS A 32 -7.75 14.74 13.91
CA LYS A 32 -8.91 14.51 14.78
C LYS A 32 -10.00 13.74 14.05
N SER A 33 -10.25 14.05 12.78
CA SER A 33 -11.27 13.39 11.97
C SER A 33 -10.79 12.06 11.38
N PHE A 34 -9.52 11.98 10.94
CA PHE A 34 -8.98 10.81 10.24
C PHE A 34 -9.14 9.47 10.97
N PRO A 35 -8.94 9.35 12.31
CA PRO A 35 -9.01 8.07 13.00
C PRO A 35 -10.35 7.32 12.85
N ILE A 36 -11.43 8.02 12.47
CA ILE A 36 -12.75 7.39 12.22
C ILE A 36 -12.68 6.24 11.23
N ILE A 37 -11.76 6.31 10.25
CA ILE A 37 -11.66 5.27 9.23
C ILE A 37 -11.27 3.93 9.85
N PHE A 38 -10.50 3.92 10.95
CA PHE A 38 -10.06 2.69 11.60
C PHE A 38 -11.16 1.99 12.41
N ASP A 39 -12.26 2.67 12.71
CA ASP A 39 -13.38 2.10 13.45
C ASP A 39 -14.26 1.25 12.52
N THR A 40 -14.05 -0.07 12.56
CA THR A 40 -14.77 -1.04 11.73
C THR A 40 -16.23 -1.21 12.13
N THR A 41 -16.67 -0.60 13.24
CA THR A 41 -18.10 -0.54 13.59
C THR A 41 -18.81 0.62 12.89
N LYS A 42 -18.05 1.59 12.36
CA LYS A 42 -18.56 2.79 11.69
C LYS A 42 -18.26 2.83 10.20
N VAL A 43 -17.24 2.11 9.74
CA VAL A 43 -16.79 2.13 8.33
C VAL A 43 -16.68 0.70 7.79
N LEU A 44 -17.43 0.42 6.73
CA LEU A 44 -17.33 -0.82 5.95
C LEU A 44 -16.04 -0.80 5.12
N ARG A 45 -15.31 -1.91 5.11
CA ARG A 45 -14.01 -2.09 4.44
C ARG A 45 -14.04 -3.03 3.23
N ARG A 46 -15.24 -3.34 2.74
CA ARG A 46 -15.47 -4.22 1.60
C ARG A 46 -15.08 -3.52 0.28
N ASP A 47 -14.18 -4.11 -0.49
CA ASP A 47 -13.86 -3.73 -1.87
C ASP A 47 -13.27 -2.32 -2.08
N VAL A 48 -12.69 -1.72 -1.04
CA VAL A 48 -12.23 -0.31 -1.04
C VAL A 48 -10.73 -0.13 -0.84
N LEU A 49 -9.91 -1.18 -1.00
CA LEU A 49 -8.45 -1.09 -0.88
C LEU A 49 -7.88 -0.02 -1.81
N ASP A 50 -8.32 -0.04 -3.06
CA ASP A 50 -7.89 0.89 -4.12
C ASP A 50 -8.80 2.13 -4.21
N GLY A 51 -9.61 2.39 -3.18
CA GLY A 51 -10.50 3.53 -3.08
C GLY A 51 -11.86 3.29 -3.73
N THR A 52 -12.22 4.10 -4.74
CA THR A 52 -13.55 4.08 -5.38
C THR A 52 -13.68 2.99 -6.45
N TYR A 53 -12.64 2.18 -6.64
CA TYR A 53 -12.57 1.10 -7.61
C TYR A 53 -12.00 -0.17 -6.99
N MET A 54 -12.46 -1.31 -7.49
CA MET A 54 -11.89 -2.62 -7.21
C MET A 54 -11.48 -3.27 -8.54
N PRO A 55 -10.21 -3.69 -8.70
CA PRO A 55 -9.77 -4.46 -9.86
C PRO A 55 -10.58 -5.75 -10.06
N SER A 56 -10.70 -6.17 -11.32
CA SER A 56 -11.32 -7.45 -11.66
C SER A 56 -10.65 -8.61 -10.90
N THR A 57 -11.47 -9.52 -10.35
CA THR A 57 -10.97 -10.74 -9.70
C THR A 57 -10.25 -11.68 -10.66
N ALA A 58 -10.35 -11.46 -11.99
CA ALA A 58 -9.56 -12.19 -12.97
C ALA A 58 -8.04 -12.04 -12.74
N TYR A 59 -7.59 -10.91 -12.20
CA TYR A 59 -6.18 -10.70 -11.84
C TYR A 59 -5.75 -11.48 -10.59
N THR A 60 -6.70 -12.03 -9.83
CA THR A 60 -6.49 -12.75 -8.58
C THR A 60 -7.12 -14.14 -8.60
N GLY A 61 -7.21 -14.75 -9.78
CA GLY A 61 -7.68 -16.14 -9.95
C GLY A 61 -9.17 -16.35 -9.65
N GLY A 62 -9.98 -15.30 -9.75
CA GLY A 62 -11.43 -15.33 -9.45
C GLY A 62 -11.76 -15.04 -7.99
N TYR A 63 -10.77 -14.75 -7.13
CA TYR A 63 -10.98 -14.54 -5.70
C TYR A 63 -10.86 -13.07 -5.28
N ARG A 64 -11.70 -12.66 -4.33
CA ARG A 64 -11.48 -11.44 -3.53
C ARG A 64 -10.43 -11.74 -2.48
N VAL A 65 -9.22 -11.22 -2.68
CA VAL A 65 -8.10 -11.43 -1.74
C VAL A 65 -8.37 -10.73 -0.41
N CYS A 66 -7.66 -11.16 0.64
CA CYS A 66 -7.87 -10.71 2.03
C CYS A 66 -7.97 -9.18 2.19
N ALA A 67 -7.20 -8.42 1.40
CA ALA A 67 -7.17 -6.96 1.48
C ALA A 67 -8.48 -6.26 1.01
N TYR A 68 -9.34 -6.96 0.27
CA TYR A 68 -10.65 -6.44 -0.15
C TYR A 68 -11.80 -6.94 0.74
N LEU A 69 -11.52 -7.81 1.72
CA LEU A 69 -12.55 -8.39 2.59
C LEU A 69 -12.78 -7.51 3.81
N ASP A 70 -14.05 -7.27 4.13
CA ASP A 70 -14.42 -6.62 5.38
C ASP A 70 -14.20 -7.57 6.58
N PRO A 71 -13.86 -7.08 7.79
CA PRO A 71 -13.71 -7.93 8.97
C PRO A 71 -14.94 -8.75 9.35
N SER A 72 -16.15 -8.35 8.92
CA SER A 72 -17.38 -9.15 9.08
C SER A 72 -17.42 -10.40 8.19
N GLU A 73 -16.58 -10.49 7.15
CA GLU A 73 -16.52 -11.65 6.27
C GLU A 73 -15.64 -12.75 6.89
N PRO A 74 -16.10 -14.00 7.03
CA PRO A 74 -15.39 -15.05 7.75
C PRO A 74 -14.00 -15.36 7.15
N ASN A 75 -13.88 -15.24 5.83
CA ASN A 75 -12.61 -15.46 5.12
C ASN A 75 -11.54 -14.41 5.47
N HIS A 76 -11.91 -13.20 5.90
CA HIS A 76 -10.95 -12.19 6.32
C HIS A 76 -10.15 -12.69 7.53
N ALA A 77 -10.82 -13.20 8.56
CA ALA A 77 -10.16 -13.71 9.77
C ALA A 77 -9.26 -14.91 9.45
N THR A 78 -9.74 -15.86 8.64
CA THR A 78 -8.98 -17.04 8.23
C THR A 78 -7.70 -16.66 7.48
N LEU A 79 -7.80 -15.82 6.45
CA LEU A 79 -6.65 -15.42 5.63
C LEU A 79 -5.67 -14.55 6.41
N LYS A 80 -6.17 -13.59 7.20
CA LYS A 80 -5.32 -12.70 8.00
C LYS A 80 -4.52 -13.47 9.05
N SER A 81 -5.14 -14.45 9.72
CA SER A 81 -4.44 -15.32 10.67
C SER A 81 -3.39 -16.20 9.99
N TYR A 82 -3.67 -16.72 8.79
CA TYR A 82 -2.69 -17.45 8.00
C TYR A 82 -1.46 -16.58 7.67
N PHE A 83 -1.66 -15.36 7.17
CA PHE A 83 -0.54 -14.44 6.89
C PHE A 83 0.25 -14.07 8.15
N ALA A 84 -0.44 -13.83 9.28
CA ALA A 84 0.22 -13.55 10.55
C ALA A 84 1.09 -14.72 11.03
N ALA A 85 0.58 -15.97 10.91
CA ALA A 85 1.33 -17.17 11.24
C ALA A 85 2.56 -17.35 10.32
N LEU A 86 2.40 -17.10 9.02
CA LEU A 86 3.51 -17.14 8.06
C LEU A 86 4.59 -16.09 8.38
N LEU A 87 4.20 -14.86 8.71
CA LEU A 87 5.17 -13.83 9.11
C LEU A 87 5.89 -14.23 10.41
N ALA A 88 5.14 -14.75 11.39
CA ALA A 88 5.72 -15.23 12.65
C ALA A 88 6.69 -16.39 12.43
N SER A 89 6.41 -17.33 11.52
CA SER A 89 7.33 -18.46 11.27
C SER A 89 8.65 -18.04 10.63
N GLN A 90 8.71 -16.86 10.03
CA GLN A 90 9.88 -16.35 9.32
C GLN A 90 10.73 -15.37 10.15
N HIS A 91 10.36 -15.08 11.40
CA HIS A 91 10.99 -14.04 12.23
C HIS A 91 12.50 -14.20 12.40
N THR A 92 13.02 -15.44 12.47
CA THR A 92 14.47 -15.71 12.59
C THR A 92 15.23 -15.54 11.28
N LYS A 93 14.55 -15.67 10.14
CA LYS A 93 15.15 -15.62 8.80
C LYS A 93 15.13 -14.22 8.21
N PHE A 94 14.16 -13.39 8.61
CA PHE A 94 13.96 -12.07 8.00
C PHE A 94 15.19 -11.17 8.13
N ILE A 95 15.73 -10.98 9.34
CA ILE A 95 16.85 -10.05 9.57
C ILE A 95 18.10 -10.45 8.78
N PRO A 96 18.61 -11.70 8.86
CA PRO A 96 19.81 -12.09 8.11
C PRO A 96 19.63 -11.96 6.59
N LEU A 97 18.49 -12.41 6.05
CA LEU A 97 18.21 -12.33 4.62
C LEU A 97 18.09 -10.88 4.15
N PHE A 98 17.42 -10.03 4.91
CA PHE A 98 17.29 -8.62 4.57
C PHE A 98 18.65 -7.93 4.53
N GLN A 99 19.53 -8.20 5.51
CA GLN A 99 20.88 -7.66 5.54
C GLN A 99 21.73 -8.12 4.35
N SER A 100 21.72 -9.42 4.03
CA SER A 100 22.51 -9.94 2.91
C SER A 100 21.99 -9.40 1.58
N SER A 101 20.69 -9.48 1.31
CA SER A 101 20.11 -9.01 0.04
C SER A 101 20.28 -7.50 -0.15
N THR A 102 20.15 -6.71 0.92
CA THR A 102 20.38 -5.26 0.86
C THR A 102 21.85 -4.94 0.61
N SER A 103 22.77 -5.65 1.26
CA SER A 103 24.21 -5.50 1.03
C SER A 103 24.57 -5.83 -0.41
N ASP A 104 24.07 -6.95 -0.94
CA ASP A 104 24.26 -7.33 -2.34
C ASP A 104 23.67 -6.30 -3.30
N MET A 105 22.49 -5.76 -3.01
CA MET A 105 21.88 -4.68 -3.80
C MET A 105 22.79 -3.44 -3.83
N PHE A 106 23.34 -3.01 -2.69
CA PHE A 106 24.22 -1.84 -2.63
C PHE A 106 25.59 -2.08 -3.29
N LEU A 107 26.16 -3.29 -3.17
CA LEU A 107 27.40 -3.64 -3.86
C LEU A 107 27.24 -3.64 -5.38
N ASN A 108 26.08 -4.08 -5.86
CA ASN A 108 25.75 -4.09 -7.28
C ASN A 108 25.21 -2.74 -7.79
N TRP A 109 24.87 -1.82 -6.88
CA TRP A 109 24.47 -0.47 -7.23
C TRP A 109 25.70 0.31 -7.71
N LYS A 110 25.89 0.36 -9.03
CA LYS A 110 26.78 1.33 -9.67
C LYS A 110 26.04 2.66 -9.85
N PRO A 111 26.45 3.76 -9.22
CA PRO A 111 26.08 5.07 -9.72
C PRO A 111 26.73 5.24 -11.09
N ASN A 112 26.02 5.85 -12.05
CA ASN A 112 26.57 6.30 -13.33
C ASN A 112 27.58 7.44 -13.09
N SER A 113 28.71 7.14 -12.46
CA SER A 113 29.85 8.03 -12.34
C SER A 113 30.82 7.68 -13.48
N PRO A 114 31.17 8.61 -14.38
CA PRO A 114 32.21 8.37 -15.36
C PRO A 114 33.47 7.97 -14.60
N LYS A 115 34.12 6.89 -15.03
CA LYS A 115 35.41 6.45 -14.52
C LYS A 115 36.31 7.68 -14.45
N MET A 116 36.63 8.13 -13.25
CA MET A 116 37.65 9.14 -13.04
C MET A 116 38.94 8.51 -13.55
N ALA A 117 39.34 8.87 -14.77
CA ALA A 117 40.58 8.47 -15.37
C ALA A 117 41.68 8.90 -14.41
N ARG A 118 42.28 7.92 -13.70
CA ARG A 118 43.59 8.11 -13.09
C ARG A 118 44.56 8.27 -14.25
N HIS A 119 44.72 9.49 -14.73
CA HIS A 119 45.94 9.88 -15.41
C HIS A 119 47.05 9.91 -14.37
N THR A 120 47.71 8.77 -14.19
CA THR A 120 49.08 8.76 -13.69
C THR A 120 49.94 9.37 -14.80
N SER A 121 50.26 10.66 -14.67
CA SER A 121 51.36 11.26 -15.43
C SER A 121 52.65 10.74 -14.82
N THR A 122 53.26 9.77 -15.51
CA THR A 122 54.66 9.42 -15.38
C THR A 122 55.43 10.15 -16.47
N HIS A 123 56.42 10.93 -16.02
CA HIS A 123 57.51 11.59 -16.75
C HIS A 123 57.17 12.81 -17.61
#